data_AF-A0A8T5LQ62-F1
#
_entry.id   AF-A0A8T5LQ62-F1
#
_cell.length_a   1.000
_cell.length_b   1.000
_cell.length_c   1.000
_cell.angle_alpha   90.00
_cell.angle_beta   90.00
_cell.angle_gamma   90.00
#
_symmetry.space_group_name_H-M   'P 1'
#
loop_
_entity.id
_entity.type
_entity.pdbx_description
1 polymer ?
#
loop_
_entity_poly.entity_id
_entity_poly.type
_entity_poly.pdbx_seq_one_letter_code
_entity_poly.pdbx_strand_id
1 'polypeptide(L)'
;MNSNVKPIEDISDAELEAELEELPVEELAALAQKADDEALTGAARTTSPYIDIGKYKNIQESRVLPIAKKVYSTRTAMISPAANLIRGDVNNDGKLDMSDAIDLLNYLSQDGEKPACSNTVDFDEDGFIKINDAISLLNYLEKGSEIRKNIVPMECGADLPVIKPKLAFKVAIPLNEEEFVRGDPNGDGMITIADPIFILKYMFASGEKPQCLDAADVNDDGIITIADGIYLLNLLFANGPSPPLPYPNPGIDPTLDKLECGI
;
A
#
# COMPACT_ATOMS: atom_id res chain seq x y z
N MET A 1 50.18 13.60 17.92
CA MET A 1 50.02 12.80 19.15
C MET A 1 49.08 11.66 18.80
N ASN A 2 49.62 10.44 18.84
CA ASN A 2 49.03 9.11 18.66
C ASN A 2 47.90 8.91 17.66
N SER A 3 48.23 8.37 16.49
CA SER A 3 47.51 7.19 16.00
C SER A 3 48.52 6.04 15.94
N ASN A 4 48.44 5.13 16.92
CA ASN A 4 49.04 3.80 16.84
C ASN A 4 48.30 3.06 15.72
N VAL A 5 48.63 3.36 14.45
CA VAL A 5 48.17 2.53 13.34
C VAL A 5 49.10 1.33 13.32
N LYS A 6 48.66 0.23 13.93
CA LYS A 6 49.35 -1.05 13.82
C LYS A 6 49.44 -1.42 12.33
N PRO A 7 50.54 -2.06 11.88
CA PRO A 7 50.55 -2.73 10.58
C PRO A 7 49.31 -3.63 10.45
N ILE A 8 48.64 -3.61 9.31
CA ILE A 8 47.38 -4.36 9.08
C ILE A 8 47.56 -5.87 9.31
N GLU A 9 48.78 -6.38 9.15
CA GLU A 9 49.15 -7.77 9.44
C GLU A 9 48.99 -8.15 10.93
N ASP A 10 49.01 -7.16 11.83
CA ASP A 10 48.91 -7.32 13.28
C ASP A 10 47.49 -7.09 13.84
N ILE A 11 46.49 -6.87 12.97
CA ILE A 11 45.09 -6.72 13.38
C ILE A 11 44.43 -8.09 13.44
N SER A 12 43.85 -8.42 14.58
CA SER A 12 43.09 -9.66 14.75
C SER A 12 41.76 -9.60 14.01
N ASP A 13 41.22 -10.76 13.59
CA ASP A 13 39.90 -10.81 12.91
C ASP A 13 38.79 -10.21 13.79
N ALA A 14 38.91 -10.29 15.12
CA ALA A 14 37.97 -9.71 16.06
C ALA A 14 38.05 -8.17 16.14
N GLU A 15 39.27 -7.59 16.09
CA GLU A 15 39.43 -6.14 16.00
C GLU A 15 38.91 -5.61 14.66
N LEU A 16 39.07 -6.38 13.58
CA LEU A 16 38.56 -6.04 12.26
C LEU A 16 37.03 -6.17 12.18
N GLU A 17 36.44 -7.21 12.79
CA GLU A 17 34.97 -7.36 12.91
C GLU A 17 34.36 -6.15 13.63
N ALA A 18 34.96 -5.70 14.73
CA ALA A 18 34.46 -4.55 15.49
C ALA A 18 34.51 -3.24 14.70
N GLU A 19 35.56 -3.02 13.90
CA GLU A 19 35.68 -1.80 13.08
C GLU A 19 34.69 -1.81 11.89
N LEU A 20 34.42 -2.99 11.32
CA LEU A 20 33.41 -3.17 10.27
C LEU A 20 31.97 -3.08 10.81
N GLU A 21 31.71 -3.46 12.05
CA GLU A 21 30.41 -3.33 12.71
C GLU A 21 29.96 -1.87 12.87
N GLU A 22 30.89 -0.92 12.85
CA GLU A 22 30.61 0.53 12.98
C GLU A 22 30.36 1.22 11.62
N LEU A 23 30.64 0.55 10.49
CA LEU A 23 30.41 1.11 9.15
C LEU A 23 28.92 1.10 8.75
N PRO A 24 28.45 2.03 7.90
CA PRO A 24 27.08 2.00 7.38
C PRO A 24 26.84 0.79 6.45
N VAL A 25 25.59 0.33 6.36
CA VAL A 25 25.22 -0.92 5.65
C VAL A 25 25.56 -0.84 4.16
N GLU A 26 25.43 0.33 3.56
CA GLU A 26 25.70 0.60 2.13
C GLU A 26 27.19 0.47 1.82
N GLU A 27 28.06 0.87 2.74
CA GLU A 27 29.52 0.76 2.60
C GLU A 27 29.99 -0.69 2.76
N LEU A 28 29.38 -1.44 3.69
CA LEU A 28 29.59 -2.89 3.82
C LEU A 28 29.08 -3.67 2.61
N ALA A 29 27.94 -3.26 2.03
CA ALA A 29 27.39 -3.84 0.81
C ALA A 29 28.33 -3.63 -0.39
N ALA A 30 28.88 -2.42 -0.55
CA ALA A 30 29.84 -2.11 -1.61
C ALA A 30 31.13 -2.95 -1.48
N LEU A 31 31.61 -3.17 -0.25
CA LEU A 31 32.76 -4.04 0.03
C LEU A 31 32.46 -5.51 -0.26
N ALA A 32 31.27 -6.00 0.09
CA ALA A 32 30.82 -7.36 -0.18
C ALA A 32 30.58 -7.60 -1.69
N GLN A 33 30.04 -6.62 -2.41
CA GLN A 33 29.75 -6.74 -3.84
C GLN A 33 31.02 -6.70 -4.70
N LYS A 34 31.99 -5.85 -4.33
CA LYS A 34 33.33 -5.85 -4.96
C LYS A 34 34.00 -7.22 -4.89
N ALA A 35 33.74 -7.99 -3.82
CA ALA A 35 34.20 -9.36 -3.66
C ALA A 35 33.62 -10.34 -4.67
N ASP A 36 32.32 -10.21 -4.93
CA ASP A 36 31.57 -11.09 -5.81
C ASP A 36 31.93 -10.80 -7.27
N ASP A 37 32.13 -9.52 -7.61
CA ASP A 37 32.57 -9.09 -8.93
C ASP A 37 34.01 -9.53 -9.25
N GLU A 38 34.92 -9.50 -8.27
CA GLU A 38 36.30 -10.01 -8.41
C GLU A 38 36.37 -11.55 -8.46
N ALA A 39 35.42 -12.26 -7.83
CA ALA A 39 35.29 -13.72 -7.96
C ALA A 39 34.73 -14.15 -9.33
N LEU A 40 34.08 -13.24 -10.07
CA LEU A 40 33.46 -13.53 -11.36
C LEU A 40 34.20 -12.95 -12.58
N THR A 41 35.13 -12.01 -12.42
CA THR A 41 35.79 -11.38 -13.58
C THR A 41 37.27 -11.09 -13.38
N GLY A 42 38.11 -11.99 -13.89
CA GLY A 42 39.41 -11.59 -14.43
C GLY A 42 39.24 -10.80 -15.73
N ALA A 43 38.73 -9.56 -15.68
CA ALA A 43 38.85 -8.56 -16.76
C ALA A 43 38.33 -7.18 -16.36
N ALA A 44 39.18 -6.18 -16.53
CA ALA A 44 38.99 -4.74 -16.30
C ALA A 44 37.78 -4.07 -16.99
N ARG A 45 37.19 -3.03 -16.34
CA ARG A 45 37.14 -1.59 -16.76
C ARG A 45 36.02 -0.81 -16.03
N THR A 46 36.34 0.22 -15.21
CA THR A 46 36.19 1.70 -15.45
C THR A 46 34.76 2.16 -15.81
N THR A 47 34.06 3.16 -15.23
CA THR A 47 34.34 4.37 -14.42
C THR A 47 33.02 4.93 -13.83
N SER A 48 32.98 5.42 -12.58
CA SER A 48 31.99 6.39 -12.07
C SER A 48 32.56 7.15 -10.86
N PRO A 49 32.28 8.46 -10.66
CA PRO A 49 33.05 9.33 -9.78
C PRO A 49 32.50 9.34 -8.34
N TYR A 50 33.42 9.47 -7.38
CA TYR A 50 33.21 9.60 -5.92
C TYR A 50 32.96 8.32 -5.13
N ILE A 51 34.03 7.55 -4.91
CA ILE A 51 34.56 7.26 -3.56
C ILE A 51 36.09 7.29 -3.68
N ASP A 52 36.77 8.18 -2.96
CA ASP A 52 38.23 8.19 -2.86
C ASP A 52 38.68 7.03 -1.94
N ILE A 53 38.74 5.84 -2.52
CA ILE A 53 39.32 4.63 -1.95
C ILE A 53 40.86 4.68 -1.87
N GLY A 54 41.46 5.86 -2.02
CA GLY A 54 42.90 6.09 -1.91
C GLY A 54 43.52 5.72 -0.56
N LYS A 55 42.72 5.43 0.47
CA LYS A 55 43.20 4.89 1.76
C LYS A 55 43.30 3.36 1.82
N TYR A 56 42.79 2.64 0.83
CA TYR A 56 42.72 1.17 0.84
C TYR A 56 43.67 0.53 -0.17
N LYS A 57 44.78 1.21 -0.49
CA LYS A 57 45.89 0.58 -1.19
C LYS A 57 46.55 -0.42 -0.24
N ASN A 58 46.33 -1.70 -0.54
CA ASN A 58 46.81 -2.88 0.17
C ASN A 58 45.88 -3.39 1.29
N ILE A 59 44.56 -3.41 1.08
CA ILE A 59 43.73 -4.33 1.86
C ILE A 59 44.16 -5.76 1.46
N GLN A 60 44.58 -6.53 2.45
CA GLN A 60 44.69 -7.98 2.37
C GLN A 60 43.32 -8.57 2.02
N GLU A 61 42.99 -8.63 0.72
CA GLU A 61 41.72 -9.08 0.14
C GLU A 61 41.28 -10.47 0.65
N SER A 62 42.19 -11.26 1.21
CA SER A 62 41.91 -12.60 1.75
C SER A 62 41.25 -12.63 3.14
N ARG A 63 41.48 -11.64 4.01
CA ARG A 63 40.96 -11.65 5.40
C ARG A 63 39.76 -10.72 5.61
N VAL A 64 39.78 -9.55 4.98
CA VAL A 64 38.73 -8.53 5.19
C VAL A 64 37.41 -8.93 4.53
N LEU A 65 37.48 -9.59 3.38
CA LEU A 65 36.33 -9.90 2.55
C LEU A 65 35.39 -10.97 3.14
N PRO A 66 35.91 -12.11 3.65
CA PRO A 66 35.07 -13.10 4.31
C PRO A 66 34.41 -12.54 5.58
N ILE A 67 35.15 -11.69 6.31
CA ILE A 67 34.67 -11.02 7.52
C ILE A 67 33.59 -9.99 7.16
N ALA A 68 33.80 -9.15 6.15
CA ALA A 68 32.82 -8.18 5.69
C ALA A 68 31.53 -8.87 5.19
N LYS A 69 31.63 -9.98 4.44
CA LYS A 69 30.47 -10.80 4.04
C LYS A 69 29.71 -11.37 5.23
N LYS A 70 30.42 -11.84 6.26
CA LYS A 70 29.83 -12.39 7.50
C LYS A 70 29.14 -11.29 8.31
N VAL A 71 29.78 -10.14 8.52
CA VAL A 71 29.21 -8.97 9.22
C VAL A 71 28.01 -8.44 8.44
N TYR A 72 28.13 -8.28 7.12
CA TYR A 72 27.03 -7.87 6.24
C TYR A 72 25.85 -8.84 6.30
N SER A 73 26.09 -10.16 6.17
CA SER A 73 25.05 -11.19 6.27
C SER A 73 24.36 -11.20 7.64
N THR A 74 25.08 -10.88 8.72
CA THR A 74 24.51 -10.83 10.07
C THR A 74 23.71 -9.54 10.28
N ARG A 75 24.17 -8.41 9.75
CA ARG A 75 23.42 -7.14 9.72
C ARG A 75 22.17 -7.22 8.84
N THR A 76 22.24 -7.85 7.67
CA THR A 76 21.07 -8.14 6.83
C THR A 76 20.19 -9.24 7.39
N ALA A 77 20.68 -10.12 8.27
CA ALA A 77 19.78 -11.00 9.02
C ALA A 77 18.98 -10.24 10.10
N MET A 78 19.46 -9.07 10.56
CA MET A 78 18.74 -8.15 11.46
C MET A 78 17.89 -7.11 10.72
N ILE A 79 18.08 -6.93 9.41
CA ILE A 79 17.27 -6.08 8.54
C ILE A 79 16.53 -7.01 7.59
N SER A 80 15.24 -7.27 7.87
CA SER A 80 14.37 -8.07 6.99
C SER A 80 14.62 -7.67 5.52
N PRO A 81 14.82 -8.64 4.59
CA PRO A 81 15.19 -8.30 3.22
C PRO A 81 14.16 -7.32 2.67
N ALA A 82 14.63 -6.20 2.10
CA ALA A 82 13.78 -5.18 1.51
C ALA A 82 12.78 -5.86 0.56
N ALA A 83 11.54 -6.04 1.04
CA ALA A 83 10.47 -6.50 0.21
C ALA A 83 10.30 -5.44 -0.88
N ASN A 84 10.22 -5.86 -2.15
CA ASN A 84 9.81 -4.96 -3.22
C ASN A 84 8.34 -4.60 -3.00
N LEU A 85 8.08 -3.71 -2.04
CA LEU A 85 6.76 -3.23 -1.69
C LEU A 85 6.24 -2.36 -2.82
N ILE A 86 5.00 -2.59 -3.23
CA ILE A 86 4.31 -1.78 -4.23
C ILE A 86 3.43 -0.79 -3.48
N ARG A 87 3.51 0.50 -3.85
CA ARG A 87 2.58 1.48 -3.26
C ARG A 87 1.16 1.16 -3.70
N GLY A 88 0.27 1.04 -2.73
CA GLY A 88 -1.11 0.62 -2.89
C GLY A 88 -1.33 -0.88 -2.81
N ASP A 89 -0.27 -1.72 -2.74
CA ASP A 89 -0.41 -3.17 -2.48
C ASP A 89 -0.52 -3.38 -0.97
N VAL A 90 -1.76 -3.52 -0.51
CA VAL A 90 -2.12 -3.50 0.91
C VAL A 90 -2.01 -4.89 1.51
N ASN A 91 -2.33 -5.92 0.73
CA ASN A 91 -2.22 -7.32 1.16
C ASN A 91 -0.88 -7.99 0.80
N ASN A 92 0.01 -7.24 0.14
CA ASN A 92 1.38 -7.63 -0.22
C ASN A 92 1.42 -8.92 -1.07
N ASP A 93 0.47 -9.07 -2.00
CA ASP A 93 0.42 -10.18 -2.94
C ASP A 93 1.27 -9.93 -4.21
N GLY A 94 1.88 -8.74 -4.30
CA GLY A 94 2.73 -8.31 -5.41
C GLY A 94 1.95 -7.79 -6.61
N LYS A 95 0.63 -7.59 -6.48
CA LYS A 95 -0.24 -6.96 -7.47
C LYS A 95 -0.82 -5.69 -6.87
N LEU A 96 -1.28 -4.84 -7.77
CA LEU A 96 -2.02 -3.63 -7.42
C LEU A 96 -3.39 -3.76 -8.06
N ASP A 97 -4.38 -4.20 -7.28
CA ASP A 97 -5.73 -4.47 -7.76
C ASP A 97 -6.82 -4.08 -6.75
N MET A 98 -8.07 -4.42 -7.09
CA MET A 98 -9.23 -4.01 -6.29
C MET A 98 -9.24 -4.62 -4.88
N SER A 99 -8.55 -5.76 -4.67
CA SER A 99 -8.44 -6.38 -3.35
C SER A 99 -7.71 -5.46 -2.37
N ASP A 100 -6.69 -4.75 -2.84
CA ASP A 100 -5.93 -3.81 -2.02
C ASP A 100 -6.76 -2.62 -1.54
N ALA A 101 -7.57 -2.07 -2.45
CA ALA A 101 -8.47 -0.98 -2.13
C ALA A 101 -9.53 -1.40 -1.10
N ILE A 102 -10.05 -2.63 -1.24
CA ILE A 102 -11.01 -3.21 -0.29
C ILE A 102 -10.35 -3.41 1.08
N ASP A 103 -9.12 -3.92 1.13
CA ASP A 103 -8.39 -4.15 2.38
C ASP A 103 -8.09 -2.83 3.11
N LEU A 104 -7.73 -1.79 2.36
CA LEU A 104 -7.57 -0.44 2.90
C LEU A 104 -8.89 0.13 3.46
N LEU A 105 -9.97 0.03 2.70
CA LEU A 105 -11.30 0.46 3.16
C LEU A 105 -11.72 -0.28 4.43
N ASN A 106 -11.52 -1.60 4.51
CA ASN A 106 -11.83 -2.40 5.69
C ASN A 106 -11.01 -1.94 6.91
N TYR A 107 -9.72 -1.70 6.74
CA TYR A 107 -8.83 -1.24 7.81
C TYR A 107 -9.30 0.11 8.41
N LEU A 108 -9.73 1.03 7.54
CA LEU A 108 -10.26 2.34 7.93
C LEU A 108 -11.65 2.26 8.57
N SER A 109 -12.44 1.24 8.22
CA SER A 109 -13.82 1.02 8.67
C SER A 109 -13.96 0.29 10.00
N GLN A 110 -12.85 -0.08 10.64
CA GLN A 110 -12.71 -0.71 11.98
C GLN A 110 -12.59 -2.25 12.01
N ASP A 111 -12.86 -2.97 10.92
CA ASP A 111 -12.84 -4.46 10.89
C ASP A 111 -11.72 -5.09 10.04
N GLY A 112 -10.90 -4.29 9.35
CA GLY A 112 -9.78 -4.81 8.54
C GLY A 112 -8.50 -5.06 9.34
N GLU A 113 -7.70 -6.02 8.89
CA GLU A 113 -6.35 -6.26 9.41
C GLU A 113 -5.46 -5.03 9.18
N LYS A 114 -4.53 -4.79 10.11
CA LYS A 114 -3.54 -3.73 9.94
C LYS A 114 -2.68 -4.08 8.71
N PRO A 115 -2.51 -3.16 7.75
CA PRO A 115 -1.66 -3.40 6.59
C PRO A 115 -0.23 -3.76 7.00
N ALA A 116 0.40 -4.63 6.20
CA ALA A 116 1.77 -5.08 6.43
C ALA A 116 2.76 -3.90 6.45
N CYS A 117 2.46 -2.84 5.69
CA CYS A 117 3.22 -1.62 5.73
C CYS A 117 2.36 -0.35 5.69
N SER A 118 2.65 0.61 6.57
CA SER A 118 1.93 1.88 6.60
C SER A 118 2.19 2.76 5.37
N ASN A 119 3.42 2.78 4.87
CA ASN A 119 3.75 3.65 3.73
C ASN A 119 3.17 3.14 2.41
N THR A 120 2.86 1.84 2.26
CA THR A 120 2.19 1.35 1.05
C THR A 120 0.74 1.81 0.98
N VAL A 121 0.20 2.29 2.09
CA VAL A 121 -1.22 2.57 2.27
C VAL A 121 -1.53 4.06 2.24
N ASP A 122 -0.55 4.91 2.55
CA ASP A 122 -0.58 6.35 2.27
C ASP A 122 -0.33 6.57 0.76
N PHE A 123 -1.43 6.55 0.00
CA PHE A 123 -1.37 6.51 -1.46
C PHE A 123 -1.16 7.89 -2.07
N ASP A 124 -1.69 8.95 -1.42
CA ASP A 124 -1.52 10.34 -1.86
C ASP A 124 -0.28 11.04 -1.25
N GLU A 125 0.47 10.34 -0.39
CA GLU A 125 1.73 10.75 0.24
C GLU A 125 1.60 11.97 1.16
N ASP A 126 0.43 12.13 1.79
CA ASP A 126 0.18 13.27 2.68
C ASP A 126 0.54 13.01 4.16
N GLY A 127 1.01 11.80 4.46
CA GLY A 127 1.49 11.39 5.77
C GLY A 127 0.39 10.92 6.73
N PHE A 128 -0.86 10.79 6.27
CA PHE A 128 -1.97 10.28 7.06
C PHE A 128 -2.67 9.14 6.35
N ILE A 129 -2.88 8.02 7.05
CA ILE A 129 -3.71 6.93 6.52
C ILE A 129 -5.17 7.26 6.79
N LYS A 130 -5.92 7.57 5.73
CA LYS A 130 -7.33 7.96 5.79
C LYS A 130 -8.05 7.57 4.50
N ILE A 131 -9.33 7.93 4.45
CA ILE A 131 -10.21 7.49 3.37
C ILE A 131 -9.81 8.04 1.98
N ASN A 132 -9.13 9.18 1.94
CA ASN A 132 -8.64 9.76 0.69
C ASN A 132 -7.58 8.87 0.01
N ASP A 133 -6.80 8.10 0.79
CA ASP A 133 -5.86 7.13 0.23
C ASP A 133 -6.59 6.02 -0.52
N ALA A 134 -7.65 5.48 0.09
CA ALA A 134 -8.48 4.45 -0.52
C ALA A 134 -9.15 4.94 -1.80
N ILE A 135 -9.69 6.17 -1.77
CA ILE A 135 -10.31 6.82 -2.93
C ILE A 135 -9.27 7.05 -4.04
N SER A 136 -8.07 7.49 -3.69
CA SER A 136 -7.00 7.75 -4.65
C SER A 136 -6.52 6.46 -5.31
N LEU A 137 -6.41 5.38 -4.53
CA LEU A 137 -6.12 4.04 -5.03
C LEU A 137 -7.22 3.53 -5.97
N LEU A 138 -8.49 3.65 -5.59
CA LEU A 138 -9.62 3.27 -6.45
C LEU A 138 -9.65 4.03 -7.78
N ASN A 139 -9.46 5.35 -7.74
CA ASN A 139 -9.39 6.20 -8.92
C ASN A 139 -8.20 5.81 -9.84
N TYR A 140 -7.08 5.38 -9.25
CA TYR A 140 -5.92 4.90 -10.00
C TYR A 140 -6.22 3.59 -10.73
N LEU A 141 -6.88 2.64 -10.04
CA LEU A 141 -7.28 1.35 -10.58
C LEU A 141 -8.32 1.50 -11.71
N GLU A 142 -9.27 2.42 -11.57
CA GLU A 142 -10.31 2.69 -12.57
C GLU A 142 -9.73 3.25 -13.89
N LYS A 143 -8.75 4.16 -13.80
CA LYS A 143 -8.17 4.84 -14.98
C LYS A 143 -7.17 3.98 -15.77
N GLY A 144 -6.83 2.78 -15.27
CA GLY A 144 -5.94 1.84 -15.96
C GLY A 144 -4.53 2.40 -16.25
N SER A 145 -4.06 3.37 -15.46
CA SER A 145 -2.79 4.04 -15.74
C SER A 145 -1.59 3.14 -15.46
N GLU A 146 -0.59 3.22 -16.33
CA GLU A 146 0.59 2.35 -16.37
C GLU A 146 1.22 2.07 -14.98
N ILE A 147 1.13 0.81 -14.56
CA ILE A 147 1.65 0.22 -13.30
C ILE A 147 3.14 0.53 -13.03
N ARG A 148 3.87 1.05 -14.03
CA ARG A 148 5.34 1.23 -13.98
C ARG A 148 5.84 2.46 -13.21
N LYS A 149 4.99 3.27 -12.58
CA LYS A 149 5.43 4.42 -11.75
C LYS A 149 5.31 4.23 -10.24
N ASN A 150 4.56 3.23 -9.75
CA ASN A 150 4.37 2.98 -8.31
C ASN A 150 5.25 1.87 -7.72
N ILE A 151 6.13 1.27 -8.55
CA ILE A 151 7.22 0.39 -8.09
C ILE A 151 8.38 1.28 -7.65
N VAL A 152 8.20 1.96 -6.52
CA VAL A 152 9.31 2.54 -5.78
C VAL A 152 9.70 1.50 -4.72
N PRO A 153 10.92 0.92 -4.78
CA PRO A 153 11.45 0.19 -3.64
C PRO A 153 11.39 1.12 -2.44
N MET A 154 10.52 0.81 -1.49
CA MET A 154 10.32 1.59 -0.30
C MET A 154 10.50 0.68 0.90
N GLU A 155 11.30 1.13 1.85
CA GLU A 155 11.38 0.48 3.15
C GLU A 155 10.11 0.77 3.92
N CYS A 156 9.64 -0.20 4.69
CA CYS A 156 8.50 0.08 5.52
C CYS A 156 8.86 1.12 6.58
N GLY A 157 8.22 2.28 6.49
CA GLY A 157 8.42 3.39 7.41
C GLY A 157 7.76 3.17 8.76
N ALA A 158 7.92 4.16 9.64
CA ALA A 158 7.22 4.20 10.91
C ALA A 158 5.70 4.22 10.69
N ASP A 159 4.96 3.67 11.66
CA ASP A 159 3.49 3.68 11.65
C ASP A 159 2.95 5.11 11.47
N LEU A 160 2.14 5.31 10.43
CA LEU A 160 1.51 6.59 10.14
C LEU A 160 0.22 6.79 10.97
N PRO A 161 -0.15 8.03 11.32
CA PRO A 161 -1.40 8.32 12.00
C PRO A 161 -2.61 7.92 11.15
N VAL A 162 -3.59 7.25 11.76
CA VAL A 162 -4.82 6.80 11.09
C VAL A 162 -5.99 7.71 11.46
N ILE A 163 -6.69 8.25 10.46
CA ILE A 163 -7.90 9.06 10.64
C ILE A 163 -9.11 8.24 10.17
N LYS A 164 -9.84 7.65 11.13
CA LYS A 164 -11.06 6.89 10.85
C LYS A 164 -12.30 7.79 10.83
N PRO A 165 -13.24 7.59 9.90
CA PRO A 165 -14.46 8.38 9.87
C PRO A 165 -15.37 8.06 11.06
N LYS A 166 -16.05 9.09 11.59
CA LYS A 166 -17.13 8.96 12.58
C LYS A 166 -18.47 9.10 11.85
N LEU A 167 -19.33 8.07 11.87
CA LEU A 167 -20.66 8.13 11.24
C LEU A 167 -21.75 7.53 12.14
N ALA A 168 -22.88 8.24 12.25
CA ALA A 168 -24.19 7.75 12.68
C ALA A 168 -25.31 8.72 12.24
N PHE A 169 -26.30 8.28 11.48
CA PHE A 169 -27.58 9.00 11.26
C PHE A 169 -28.72 8.05 10.81
N LYS A 170 -30.00 8.33 11.16
CA LYS A 170 -31.18 7.44 10.94
C LYS A 170 -32.51 8.19 10.73
N VAL A 171 -33.35 7.79 9.75
CA VAL A 171 -34.80 8.15 9.58
C VAL A 171 -35.57 7.04 8.80
N ALA A 172 -36.91 6.87 8.97
CA ALA A 172 -37.75 5.79 8.38
C ALA A 172 -39.21 6.22 7.98
N ILE A 173 -39.86 5.53 7.00
CA ILE A 173 -41.27 4.98 6.88
C ILE A 173 -41.61 4.59 5.38
N PRO A 174 -42.45 3.54 5.05
CA PRO A 174 -42.39 2.70 3.82
C PRO A 174 -43.67 2.52 2.91
N LEU A 175 -43.56 2.14 1.60
CA LEU A 175 -44.55 1.42 0.72
C LEU A 175 -44.01 0.77 -0.62
N ASN A 176 -43.62 -0.52 -0.58
CA ASN A 176 -43.82 -1.66 -1.53
C ASN A 176 -43.92 -1.59 -3.09
N GLU A 177 -43.28 -0.64 -3.79
CA GLU A 177 -42.04 -0.99 -4.56
C GLU A 177 -40.96 -0.91 -3.48
N GLU A 178 -40.13 -1.95 -3.28
CA GLU A 178 -39.32 -2.01 -2.05
C GLU A 178 -38.52 -0.72 -1.91
N GLU A 179 -38.96 0.11 -0.95
CA GLU A 179 -38.35 1.41 -0.77
C GLU A 179 -36.91 1.17 -0.36
N PHE A 180 -36.01 1.71 -1.13
CA PHE A 180 -34.59 1.62 -0.88
C PHE A 180 -34.05 3.02 -0.67
N VAL A 181 -32.92 3.11 0.02
CA VAL A 181 -32.12 4.32 -0.03
C VAL A 181 -31.07 4.10 -1.12
N ARG A 182 -31.06 4.95 -2.14
CA ARG A 182 -30.01 4.95 -3.15
C ARG A 182 -28.69 5.21 -2.45
N GLY A 183 -27.79 4.24 -2.54
CA GLY A 183 -26.56 4.23 -1.75
C GLY A 183 -26.54 3.32 -0.52
N ASP A 184 -27.59 2.54 -0.24
CA ASP A 184 -27.67 1.51 0.82
C ASP A 184 -27.86 0.10 0.22
N PRO A 185 -26.87 -0.42 -0.51
CA PRO A 185 -26.89 -1.74 -1.14
C PRO A 185 -26.87 -2.90 -0.14
N ASN A 186 -26.39 -2.66 1.09
CA ASN A 186 -26.33 -3.68 2.13
C ASN A 186 -27.65 -3.79 2.92
N GLY A 187 -28.55 -2.81 2.76
CA GLY A 187 -29.91 -2.80 3.31
C GLY A 187 -29.98 -2.53 4.81
N ASP A 188 -28.94 -1.96 5.42
CA ASP A 188 -28.88 -1.71 6.87
C ASP A 188 -29.56 -0.40 7.32
N GLY A 189 -30.00 0.41 6.34
CA GLY A 189 -30.70 1.67 6.54
C GLY A 189 -29.76 2.86 6.78
N MET A 190 -28.44 2.69 6.66
CA MET A 190 -27.45 3.73 6.89
C MET A 190 -26.44 3.75 5.74
N ILE A 191 -26.34 4.89 5.06
CA ILE A 191 -25.26 5.10 4.10
C ILE A 191 -23.96 5.36 4.87
N THR A 192 -23.11 4.35 4.88
CA THR A 192 -21.82 4.31 5.53
C THR A 192 -20.75 3.84 4.57
N ILE A 193 -19.52 3.71 5.06
CA ILE A 193 -18.43 3.13 4.30
C ILE A 193 -18.64 1.63 3.98
N ALA A 194 -19.54 0.94 4.69
CA ALA A 194 -19.87 -0.45 4.41
C ALA A 194 -20.54 -0.63 3.03
N ASP A 195 -21.24 0.40 2.54
CA ASP A 195 -22.01 0.39 1.31
C ASP A 195 -21.16 0.37 0.03
N PRO A 196 -20.19 1.29 -0.18
CA PRO A 196 -19.28 1.17 -1.30
C PRO A 196 -18.47 -0.13 -1.24
N ILE A 197 -18.12 -0.61 -0.03
CA ILE A 197 -17.46 -1.92 0.12
C ILE A 197 -18.38 -3.05 -0.35
N PHE A 198 -19.67 -2.99 -0.03
CA PHE A 198 -20.66 -3.98 -0.43
C PHE A 198 -20.78 -4.05 -1.97
N ILE A 199 -20.88 -2.90 -2.65
CA ILE A 199 -20.92 -2.81 -4.12
C ILE A 199 -19.67 -3.45 -4.73
N LEU A 200 -18.48 -3.08 -4.23
CA LEU A 200 -17.22 -3.61 -4.74
C LEU A 200 -17.10 -5.13 -4.51
N LYS A 201 -17.54 -5.63 -3.36
CA LYS A 201 -17.55 -7.07 -3.07
C LYS A 201 -18.50 -7.82 -4.01
N TYR A 202 -19.70 -7.32 -4.23
CA TYR A 202 -20.66 -7.89 -5.17
C TYR A 202 -20.06 -8.00 -6.59
N MET A 203 -19.39 -6.93 -7.05
CA MET A 203 -18.82 -6.88 -8.39
C MET A 203 -17.59 -7.77 -8.59
N PHE A 204 -16.68 -7.82 -7.61
CA PHE A 204 -15.33 -8.37 -7.84
C PHE A 204 -14.94 -9.53 -6.91
N ALA A 205 -15.62 -9.70 -5.78
CA ALA A 205 -15.21 -10.66 -4.75
C ALA A 205 -16.23 -11.78 -4.53
N SER A 206 -17.14 -12.01 -5.49
CA SER A 206 -18.26 -12.97 -5.32
C SER A 206 -19.07 -12.69 -4.04
N GLY A 207 -19.19 -11.40 -3.68
CA GLY A 207 -19.99 -10.94 -2.56
C GLY A 207 -21.48 -11.22 -2.77
N GLU A 208 -22.25 -11.05 -1.71
CA GLU A 208 -23.70 -11.20 -1.76
C GLU A 208 -24.31 -10.20 -2.74
N LYS A 209 -25.34 -10.63 -3.49
CA LYS A 209 -26.10 -9.75 -4.37
C LYS A 209 -26.88 -8.74 -3.51
N PRO A 210 -26.85 -7.42 -3.83
CA PRO A 210 -27.73 -6.45 -3.17
C PRO A 210 -29.18 -6.90 -3.18
N GLN A 211 -29.87 -6.69 -2.06
CA GLN A 211 -31.30 -6.98 -1.97
C GLN A 211 -32.11 -6.12 -2.95
N CYS A 212 -31.67 -4.86 -3.10
CA CYS A 212 -32.09 -4.00 -4.20
C CYS A 212 -30.89 -3.63 -5.07
N LEU A 213 -30.99 -3.90 -6.38
CA LEU A 213 -29.95 -3.51 -7.33
C LEU A 213 -29.93 -1.99 -7.56
N ASP A 214 -31.08 -1.32 -7.51
CA ASP A 214 -31.18 0.14 -7.64
C ASP A 214 -30.47 0.86 -6.47
N ALA A 215 -30.38 0.22 -5.30
CA ALA A 215 -29.62 0.76 -4.18
C ALA A 215 -28.10 0.78 -4.43
N ALA A 216 -27.62 -0.13 -5.28
CA ALA A 216 -26.22 -0.26 -5.68
C ALA A 216 -25.87 0.56 -6.94
N ASP A 217 -26.86 1.02 -7.70
CA ASP A 217 -26.70 1.99 -8.78
C ASP A 217 -26.89 3.40 -8.23
N VAL A 218 -25.79 3.94 -7.72
CA VAL A 218 -25.80 5.16 -6.91
C VAL A 218 -25.84 6.39 -7.81
N ASN A 219 -25.27 6.30 -9.00
CA ASN A 219 -25.29 7.38 -9.97
C ASN A 219 -26.54 7.37 -10.88
N ASP A 220 -27.36 6.32 -10.79
CA ASP A 220 -28.64 6.14 -11.49
C ASP A 220 -28.48 6.07 -13.02
N ASP A 221 -27.46 5.33 -13.47
CA ASP A 221 -27.13 5.16 -14.90
C ASP A 221 -27.64 3.85 -15.53
N GLY A 222 -28.29 3.01 -14.73
CA GLY A 222 -28.88 1.72 -15.08
C GLY A 222 -27.88 0.57 -15.05
N ILE A 223 -26.65 0.78 -14.58
CA ILE A 223 -25.58 -0.23 -14.54
C ILE A 223 -24.75 -0.08 -13.27
N ILE A 224 -24.71 -1.14 -12.46
CA ILE A 224 -23.83 -1.19 -11.29
C ILE A 224 -22.36 -1.34 -11.73
N THR A 225 -21.56 -0.32 -11.45
CA THR A 225 -20.13 -0.25 -11.76
C THR A 225 -19.28 0.24 -10.59
N ILE A 226 -17.95 0.32 -10.79
CA ILE A 226 -17.04 0.95 -9.81
C ILE A 226 -17.41 2.41 -9.57
N ALA A 227 -18.01 3.09 -10.57
CA ALA A 227 -18.41 4.49 -10.46
C ALA A 227 -19.41 4.71 -9.31
N ASP A 228 -20.26 3.73 -9.00
CA ASP A 228 -21.22 3.79 -7.90
C ASP A 228 -20.57 3.74 -6.53
N GLY A 229 -19.58 2.85 -6.37
CA GLY A 229 -18.75 2.82 -5.17
C GLY A 229 -17.97 4.13 -4.97
N ILE A 230 -17.38 4.66 -6.05
CA ILE A 230 -16.69 5.97 -6.02
C ILE A 230 -17.69 7.10 -5.71
N TYR A 231 -18.91 7.04 -6.23
CA TYR A 231 -19.96 8.02 -5.95
C TYR A 231 -20.25 8.10 -4.46
N LEU A 232 -20.48 6.96 -3.81
CA LEU A 232 -20.71 6.90 -2.36
C LEU A 232 -19.53 7.39 -1.55
N LEU A 233 -18.31 7.03 -1.94
CA LEU A 233 -17.11 7.52 -1.25
C LEU A 233 -16.99 9.05 -1.38
N ASN A 234 -17.28 9.61 -2.56
CA ASN A 234 -17.29 11.05 -2.75
C ASN A 234 -18.40 11.73 -1.92
N LEU A 235 -19.60 11.16 -1.89
CA LEU A 235 -20.71 11.64 -1.06
C LEU A 235 -20.31 11.69 0.42
N LEU A 236 -19.71 10.62 0.94
CA LEU A 236 -19.39 10.46 2.35
C LEU A 236 -18.18 11.30 2.79
N PHE A 237 -17.20 11.49 1.91
CA PHE A 237 -15.87 12.00 2.32
C PHE A 237 -15.36 13.20 1.53
N ALA A 238 -15.91 13.49 0.36
CA ALA A 238 -15.42 14.54 -0.53
C ALA A 238 -16.45 15.65 -0.81
N ASN A 239 -17.55 15.72 -0.04
CA ASN A 239 -18.68 16.61 -0.32
C ASN A 239 -19.20 16.48 -1.77
N GLY A 240 -19.21 15.24 -2.27
CA GLY A 240 -19.73 14.89 -3.59
C GLY A 240 -21.22 15.22 -3.74
N PRO A 241 -21.74 15.13 -4.97
CA PRO A 241 -23.17 15.34 -5.22
C PRO A 241 -24.00 14.33 -4.42
N SER A 242 -25.18 14.78 -3.98
CA SER A 242 -26.18 13.86 -3.41
C SER A 242 -26.70 12.94 -4.51
N PRO A 243 -26.84 11.61 -4.24
CA PRO A 243 -27.42 10.67 -5.17
C PRO A 243 -28.77 11.15 -5.71
N PRO A 244 -29.12 10.75 -6.93
CA PRO A 244 -30.50 10.84 -7.42
C PRO A 244 -31.47 10.19 -6.44
N LEU A 245 -32.75 10.57 -6.55
CA LEU A 245 -33.77 9.96 -5.72
C LEU A 245 -33.82 8.44 -5.99
N PRO A 246 -34.10 7.60 -4.98
CA PRO A 246 -34.47 7.95 -3.60
C PRO A 246 -33.27 8.14 -2.64
N TYR A 247 -32.98 9.39 -2.26
CA TYR A 247 -31.95 9.75 -1.26
C TYR A 247 -32.34 11.08 -0.57
N PRO A 248 -32.04 11.27 0.74
CA PRO A 248 -31.45 10.31 1.69
C PRO A 248 -32.51 9.44 2.38
N ASN A 249 -33.78 9.64 2.03
CA ASN A 249 -34.87 8.86 2.60
C ASN A 249 -35.19 7.71 1.65
N PRO A 250 -35.62 6.56 2.19
CA PRO A 250 -36.14 5.48 1.39
C PRO A 250 -37.24 5.98 0.45
N GLY A 251 -37.30 5.38 -0.73
CA GLY A 251 -38.32 5.70 -1.70
C GLY A 251 -38.25 4.76 -2.88
N ILE A 252 -39.10 5.07 -3.85
CA ILE A 252 -39.22 4.34 -5.10
C ILE A 252 -38.23 4.94 -6.11
N ASP A 253 -37.72 4.11 -7.01
CA ASP A 253 -36.96 4.59 -8.14
C ASP A 253 -37.84 5.43 -9.09
N PRO A 254 -37.60 6.75 -9.26
CA PRO A 254 -38.33 7.55 -10.24
C PRO A 254 -37.94 7.26 -11.69
N THR A 255 -36.82 6.57 -11.93
CA THR A 255 -36.33 6.19 -13.25
C THR A 255 -36.72 4.76 -13.59
N LEU A 256 -36.91 4.50 -14.88
CA LEU A 256 -37.21 3.17 -15.38
C LEU A 256 -35.94 2.60 -16.00
N ASP A 257 -35.42 1.54 -15.42
CA ASP A 257 -34.37 0.74 -16.03
C ASP A 257 -34.61 -0.77 -15.83
N LYS A 258 -33.53 -1.58 -15.81
CA LYS A 258 -33.59 -3.05 -15.71
C LYS A 258 -33.11 -3.57 -14.36
N LEU A 259 -32.61 -2.69 -13.51
CA LEU A 259 -32.32 -2.96 -12.13
C LEU A 259 -33.67 -2.91 -11.39
N GLU A 260 -33.80 -3.79 -10.42
CA GLU A 260 -35.05 -3.95 -9.69
C GLU A 260 -34.72 -4.18 -8.20
N CYS A 261 -35.53 -3.62 -7.32
CA CYS A 261 -35.61 -4.01 -5.91
C CYS A 261 -36.54 -5.19 -5.71
N GLY A 262 -36.02 -6.32 -5.21
CA GLY A 262 -36.80 -7.53 -4.92
C GLY A 262 -36.30 -8.80 -5.64
N ILE A 263 -36.78 -9.96 -5.18
CA ILE A 263 -36.44 -11.30 -5.68
C ILE A 263 -37.42 -11.76 -6.78
#